data_AF-A0A656QBV4-F1
#
_entry.id   AF-A0A656QBV4-F1
#
_cell.length_a   1.000
_cell.length_b   1.000
_cell.length_c   1.000
_cell.angle_alpha   90.00
_cell.angle_beta   90.00
_cell.angle_gamma   90.00
#
_symmetry.space_group_name_H-M   'P 1'
#
loop_
_entity.id
_entity.type
_entity.pdbx_description
1 polymer ?
#
loop_
_entity_poly.entity_id
_entity_poly.type
_entity_poly.pdbx_seq_one_letter_code
_entity_poly.pdbx_strand_id
1 'polypeptide(L)' 'MTRKTPRSFIYLGALFILLLVATLNVYNLNEAYGDGPPYYARTTNMDKWTDPLPALVAVDAIAVVLIAAILYLTRRKR' A
#
# COMPACT_ATOMS: atom_id res chain seq x y z
N MET A 1 -13.25 23.61 -24.19
CA MET A 1 -13.92 23.50 -22.88
C MET A 1 -13.16 22.48 -22.04
N THR A 2 -12.19 22.91 -21.22
CA THR A 2 -11.35 21.98 -20.43
C THR A 2 -12.14 21.50 -19.20
N ARG A 3 -12.59 20.24 -19.22
CA ARG A 3 -13.32 19.60 -18.13
C ARG A 3 -12.40 19.52 -16.90
N LYS A 4 -12.60 20.39 -15.90
CA LYS A 4 -11.87 20.31 -14.63
C LYS A 4 -12.29 19.00 -13.95
N THR A 5 -11.37 18.07 -13.75
CA THR A 5 -11.62 16.90 -12.92
C THR A 5 -12.03 17.38 -11.52
N PRO A 6 -13.18 16.93 -10.98
CA PRO A 6 -13.56 17.30 -9.62
C PRO A 6 -12.48 16.80 -8.66
N ARG A 7 -11.96 17.68 -7.80
CA ARG A 7 -10.90 17.35 -6.84
C ARG A 7 -11.28 16.19 -5.91
N SER A 8 -12.57 15.96 -5.70
CA SER A 8 -13.09 14.78 -5.02
C SER A 8 -12.57 13.48 -5.62
N PHE A 9 -12.47 13.36 -6.95
CA PHE A 9 -11.90 12.17 -7.59
C PHE A 9 -10.42 11.98 -7.30
N ILE A 10 -9.66 13.07 -7.12
CA ILE A 10 -8.24 12.99 -6.75
C ILE A 10 -8.10 12.44 -5.33
N TYR A 11 -8.90 12.96 -4.39
CA TYR A 11 -8.88 12.47 -3.01
C TYR A 11 -9.40 11.03 -2.89
N LEU A 12 -10.44 10.68 -3.64
CA LEU A 12 -10.93 9.30 -3.73
C LEU A 12 -9.87 8.36 -4.29
N GLY A 13 -9.13 8.78 -5.32
CA GLY A 13 -8.01 8.01 -5.86
C GLY A 13 -6.88 7.83 -4.84
N ALA A 14 -6.51 8.88 -4.11
CA ALA A 14 -5.50 8.79 -3.05
C ALA A 14 -5.95 7.86 -1.89
N LEU A 15 -7.22 7.95 -1.49
CA LEU A 15 -7.81 7.05 -0.50
C LEU A 15 -7.82 5.60 -0.98
N PHE A 16 -8.15 5.37 -2.25
CA PHE A 16 -8.13 4.04 -2.85
C PHE A 16 -6.71 3.43 -2.83
N ILE A 17 -5.68 4.19 -3.19
CA ILE A 17 -4.28 3.75 -3.10
C ILE A 17 -3.94 3.38 -1.66
N LEU A 18 -4.31 4.22 -0.69
CA LEU A 18 -4.06 3.96 0.72
C LEU A 18 -4.72 2.65 1.19
N LEU A 19 -5.98 2.43 0.84
CA LEU A 19 -6.71 1.21 1.19
C LEU A 19 -6.11 -0.03 0.53
N LEU A 20 -5.66 0.09 -0.72
CA LEU A 20 -5.00 -1.01 -1.44
C LEU A 20 -3.69 -1.40 -0.74
N VAL A 21 -2.85 -0.44 -0.40
CA VAL A 21 -1.56 -0.67 0.29
C VAL A 21 -1.79 -1.24 1.70
N ALA A 22 -2.79 -0.75 2.42
CA ALA A 22 -3.17 -1.31 3.71
C ALA A 22 -3.62 -2.78 3.60
N THR A 23 -4.41 -3.10 2.57
CA THR A 23 -4.85 -4.48 2.31
C THR A 23 -3.68 -5.40 1.98
N LEU A 24 -2.72 -4.93 1.16
CA LEU A 24 -1.50 -5.67 0.85
C LEU A 24 -0.67 -5.94 2.11
N ASN A 25 -0.50 -4.94 2.98
CA ASN A 25 0.19 -5.11 4.26
C ASN A 25 -0.52 -6.16 5.13
N VAL A 26 -1.83 -6.06 5.32
CA VAL A 26 -2.60 -7.03 6.11
C VAL A 26 -2.45 -8.44 5.56
N TYR A 27 -2.55 -8.62 4.25
CA TYR A 27 -2.44 -9.94 3.64
C TYR A 27 -1.04 -10.54 3.82
N ASN A 28 0.01 -9.80 3.46
CA ASN A 28 1.39 -10.28 3.55
C ASN A 28 1.86 -10.52 4.98
N LEU A 29 1.43 -9.67 5.93
CA LEU A 29 1.75 -9.87 7.33
C LEU A 29 1.02 -11.07 7.92
N ASN A 30 -0.26 -11.28 7.59
CA ASN A 30 -0.98 -12.49 8.00
C ASN A 30 -0.39 -13.75 7.37
N GLU A 31 0.05 -13.70 6.12
CA GLU A 31 0.70 -14.83 5.46
C GLU A 31 2.07 -15.15 6.08
N ALA A 32 2.85 -14.13 6.42
CA ALA A 32 4.19 -14.35 6.98
C ALA A 32 4.21 -14.66 8.48
N TYR A 33 3.25 -14.11 9.24
CA TYR A 33 3.26 -14.11 10.71
C TYR A 33 1.97 -14.65 11.36
N GLY A 34 0.95 -15.01 10.59
CA GLY A 34 -0.31 -15.54 11.11
C GLY A 34 -0.31 -17.05 11.30
N ASP A 35 -1.24 -17.53 12.12
CA ASP A 35 -1.36 -18.95 12.49
C ASP A 35 -2.36 -19.73 11.59
N GLY A 36 -2.71 -19.19 10.42
CA GLY A 36 -3.77 -19.72 9.55
C GLY A 36 -3.27 -20.62 8.40
N PRO A 37 -4.06 -21.63 7.95
CA PRO A 37 -3.77 -22.35 6.71
C PRO A 37 -3.81 -21.43 5.48
N PRO A 38 -3.11 -21.72 4.35
CA PRO A 38 -2.39 -22.97 4.02
C PRO A 38 -0.87 -22.93 4.30
N TYR A 39 -0.32 -21.77 4.64
CA TYR A 39 1.10 -21.62 4.98
C TYR A 39 1.22 -21.50 6.49
N TYR A 40 1.83 -22.49 7.11
CA TYR A 40 2.16 -22.43 8.52
C TYR A 40 3.10 -21.24 8.78
N ALA A 41 2.91 -20.57 9.93
CA ALA A 41 3.71 -19.44 10.39
C ALA A 41 5.24 -19.67 10.22
N ARG A 42 6.03 -18.58 10.26
CA ARG A 42 7.50 -18.55 10.17
C ARG A 42 8.23 -19.76 10.75
N THR A 43 7.74 -20.33 11.86
CA THR A 43 8.33 -21.48 12.55
C THR A 43 8.32 -22.80 11.79
N THR A 44 7.45 -22.98 10.79
CA THR A 44 7.21 -24.29 10.18
C THR A 44 7.88 -24.47 8.81
N ASN A 45 8.31 -23.38 8.15
CA ASN A 45 8.91 -23.44 6.80
C ASN A 45 10.11 -22.46 6.69
N MET A 46 11.00 -22.49 7.68
CA MET A 46 12.10 -21.54 7.82
C MET A 46 13.12 -21.57 6.67
N ASP A 47 13.22 -22.69 5.94
CA ASP A 47 14.09 -22.84 4.78
C ASP A 47 13.62 -22.06 3.56
N LYS A 48 12.33 -21.72 3.49
CA LYS A 48 11.71 -20.94 2.39
C LYS A 48 11.23 -19.57 2.82
N TRP A 49 11.16 -19.34 4.12
CA TRP A 49 10.64 -18.10 4.68
C TRP A 49 11.54 -16.92 4.33
N THR A 50 10.93 -15.86 3.80
CA THR A 50 11.58 -14.58 3.52
C THR A 50 10.85 -13.49 4.29
N ASP A 51 11.60 -12.58 4.92
CA ASP A 51 11.01 -11.45 5.63
C ASP A 51 10.28 -10.53 4.62
N PRO A 52 8.96 -10.31 4.76
CA PRO A 52 8.22 -9.43 3.85
C PRO A 52 8.49 -7.95 4.13
N LEU A 53 9.02 -7.58 5.31
CA LEU A 53 9.14 -6.19 5.74
C LEU A 53 9.96 -5.32 4.79
N PRO A 54 11.13 -5.75 4.25
CA PRO A 54 11.88 -4.93 3.30
C PRO A 54 11.08 -4.58 2.05
N ALA A 55 10.31 -5.53 1.51
CA ALA A 55 9.47 -5.30 0.34
C ALA A 55 8.28 -4.40 0.67
N LEU A 56 7.61 -4.63 1.80
CA LEU A 56 6.48 -3.82 2.27
C LEU A 56 6.90 -2.36 2.52
N VAL A 57 8.04 -2.12 3.17
CA VAL A 57 8.59 -0.77 3.39
C VAL A 57 8.85 -0.05 2.07
N ALA A 58 9.39 -0.73 1.06
CA ALA A 58 9.61 -0.13 -0.25
C ALA A 58 8.29 0.27 -0.92
N VAL A 59 7.27 -0.59 -0.87
CA VAL A 59 5.93 -0.31 -1.40
C VAL A 59 5.28 0.87 -0.67
N ASP A 60 5.34 0.88 0.66
CA ASP A 60 4.77 1.95 1.49
C ASP A 60 5.45 3.29 1.21
N ALA A 61 6.78 3.31 1.09
CA ALA A 61 7.53 4.52 0.76
C ALA A 61 7.12 5.09 -0.61
N ILE A 62 6.97 4.23 -1.62
CA ILE A 62 6.49 4.63 -2.95
C ILE A 62 5.07 5.19 -2.86
N ALA A 63 4.17 4.53 -2.13
CA ALA A 63 2.80 4.98 -1.96
C ALA A 63 2.73 6.36 -1.30
N VAL A 64 3.52 6.59 -0.24
CA VAL A 64 3.63 7.88 0.44
C VAL A 64 4.12 8.96 -0.52
N VAL A 65 5.19 8.70 -1.28
CA VAL A 65 5.74 9.66 -2.25
C VAL A 65 4.71 10.01 -3.33
N LEU A 66 3.99 9.02 -3.86
CA LEU A 66 2.94 9.22 -4.86
C LEU A 66 1.78 10.05 -4.32
N ILE A 67 1.26 9.70 -3.14
CA ILE A 67 0.16 10.45 -2.51
C ILE A 67 0.62 11.89 -2.21
N ALA A 68 1.83 12.07 -1.65
CA ALA A 68 2.39 13.38 -1.37
C ALA A 68 2.55 14.23 -2.64
N ALA A 69 3.06 13.65 -3.73
CA ALA A 69 3.20 14.33 -5.01
C ALA A 69 1.84 14.74 -5.59
N ILE A 70 0.83 13.86 -5.56
CA ILE A 70 -0.54 14.16 -6.00
C ILE A 70 -1.12 15.33 -5.21
N LEU A 71 -1.00 15.30 -3.89
CA LEU A 71 -1.51 16.36 -3.01
C LEU A 71 -0.76 17.68 -3.23
N TYR A 72 0.56 17.63 -3.35
CA TYR A 72 1.39 18.81 -3.62
C TYR A 72 1.02 19.48 -4.95
N LEU A 73 0.92 18.71 -6.03
CA LEU A 73 0.54 19.23 -7.35
C LEU A 73 -0.90 19.78 -7.37
N THR A 74 -1.81 19.14 -6.63
CA THR A 74 -3.20 19.61 -6.51
C THR A 74 -3.29 20.92 -5.74
N ARG A 75 -2.46 21.11 -4.70
CA ARG A 75 -2.36 22.35 -3.92
C ARG A 75 -1.64 23.47 -4.69
N ARG A 76 -0.60 23.17 -5.46
CA ARG A 76 0.16 24.15 -6.26
C ARG A 76 -0.67 24.79 -7.38
N LYS A 77 -1.64 24.05 -7.94
CA LYS A 77 -2.57 24.57 -8.97
C LYS A 77 -3.75 25.36 -8.38
N ARG A 78 -3.70 25.69 -7.09
CA ARG A 78 -4.66 26.57 -6.42
C ARG A 78 -4.13 27.99 -6.43
#